data_AF-A0A2M6WA56-F1
#
_entry.id   AF-A0A2M6WA56-F1
#
_cell.length_a   1.000
_cell.length_b   1.000
_cell.length_c   1.000
_cell.angle_alpha   90.00
_cell.angle_beta   90.00
_cell.angle_gamma   90.00
#
_symmetry.space_group_name_H-M   'P 1'
#
loop_
_entity.id
_entity.type
_entity.pdbx_description
1 polymer ?
#
loop_
_entity_poly.entity_id
_entity_poly.type
_entity_poly.pdbx_seq_one_letter_code
_entity_poly.pdbx_strand_id
1 'polypeptide(L)'
;MPKKFYTHYLPAIVWAIIIFILSSVPGNEYPSAVFDYSIIAHLIEYFVLAVLISRALGIKTKSQLFLAFFICALYGLSDELHQLAVPYRSSSLEDFLIDMAAIILGIVFYQLMAKLQTR
;
A
#
# COMPACT_ATOMS: atom_id res chain seq x y z
N MET A 1 20.10 8.36 16.50
CA MET A 1 19.71 7.65 15.26
C MET A 1 18.63 6.57 15.41
N PRO A 2 18.53 5.74 16.47
CA PRO A 2 17.53 4.65 16.51
C PRO A 2 16.06 5.13 16.59
N LYS A 3 15.76 6.15 17.40
CA LYS A 3 14.36 6.59 17.64
C LYS A 3 13.61 7.05 16.38
N LYS A 4 14.28 7.69 15.43
CA LYS A 4 13.66 8.13 14.17
C LYS A 4 13.36 6.96 13.24
N PHE A 5 14.22 5.95 13.22
CA PHE A 5 14.00 4.74 12.44
C PHE A 5 12.72 4.01 12.91
N TYR A 6 12.62 3.72 14.20
CA TYR A 6 11.45 3.02 14.77
C TYR A 6 10.14 3.79 14.61
N THR A 7 10.15 5.11 14.75
CA THR A 7 8.91 5.90 14.66
C THR A 7 8.38 6.06 13.23
N HIS A 8 9.26 5.97 12.22
CA HIS A 8 8.90 6.28 10.84
C HIS A 8 8.78 5.02 9.97
N TYR A 9 9.72 4.07 10.10
CA TYR A 9 9.76 2.87 9.27
C TYR A 9 8.95 1.71 9.85
N LEU A 10 8.92 1.54 11.18
CA LEU A 10 8.19 0.44 11.81
C LEU A 10 6.70 0.42 11.44
N PRO A 11 5.97 1.55 11.40
CA PRO A 11 4.57 1.53 11.00
C PRO A 11 4.36 1.05 9.56
N ALA A 12 5.27 1.40 8.64
CA ALA A 12 5.20 0.94 7.25
C ALA A 12 5.44 -0.57 7.14
N ILE A 13 6.40 -1.10 7.91
CA ILE A 13 6.70 -2.54 7.98
C ILE A 13 5.51 -3.29 8.58
N VAL A 14 4.96 -2.81 9.70
CA VAL A 14 3.79 -3.41 10.34
C VAL A 14 2.60 -3.41 9.40
N TRP A 15 2.37 -2.32 8.66
CA TRP A 15 1.29 -2.24 7.70
C TRP A 15 1.48 -3.19 6.52
N ALA A 16 2.69 -3.32 5.98
CA ALA A 16 3.00 -4.33 4.96
C ALA A 16 2.71 -5.75 5.50
N ILE A 17 3.12 -6.07 6.73
CA ILE A 17 2.81 -7.37 7.34
C ILE A 17 1.28 -7.60 7.44
N ILE A 18 0.51 -6.57 7.79
CA ILE A 18 -0.96 -6.65 7.82
C ILE A 18 -1.51 -6.97 6.43
N ILE A 19 -1.08 -6.25 5.39
CA ILE A 19 -1.51 -6.53 4.00
C ILE A 19 -1.20 -7.98 3.64
N PHE A 20 0.03 -8.45 3.87
CA PHE A 20 0.42 -9.81 3.56
C PHE A 20 -0.45 -10.87 4.27
N ILE A 21 -0.78 -10.66 5.54
CA ILE A 21 -1.67 -11.55 6.31
C ILE A 21 -3.08 -11.54 5.70
N LEU A 22 -3.63 -10.37 5.37
CA LEU A 22 -4.95 -10.25 4.76
C LEU A 22 -4.99 -10.92 3.38
N SER A 23 -3.96 -10.74 2.57
CA SER A 23 -3.80 -11.39 1.26
C SER A 23 -3.59 -12.90 1.36
N SER A 24 -3.20 -13.43 2.53
CA SER A 24 -3.09 -14.87 2.79
C SER A 24 -4.44 -15.54 3.09
N VAL A 25 -5.51 -14.78 3.31
CA VAL A 25 -6.84 -15.33 3.62
C VAL A 25 -7.49 -15.89 2.35
N PRO A 26 -7.96 -17.15 2.35
CA PRO A 26 -8.64 -17.76 1.20
C PRO A 26 -9.87 -16.98 0.74
N GLY A 27 -10.08 -16.90 -0.58
CA GLY A 27 -11.12 -16.05 -1.18
C GLY A 27 -12.56 -16.47 -0.85
N ASN A 28 -12.79 -17.72 -0.43
CA ASN A 28 -14.09 -18.25 -0.05
C ASN A 28 -14.56 -17.84 1.36
N GLU A 29 -13.72 -17.16 2.14
CA GLU A 29 -14.10 -16.59 3.43
C GLU A 29 -14.74 -15.20 3.32
N TYR A 30 -14.66 -14.57 2.14
CA TYR A 30 -15.27 -13.25 1.91
C TYR A 30 -16.76 -13.39 1.58
N PRO A 31 -17.64 -12.59 2.22
CA PRO A 31 -19.06 -12.60 1.91
C PRO A 31 -19.27 -12.21 0.44
N SER A 32 -20.07 -13.01 -0.28
CA SER A 32 -20.46 -12.75 -1.67
C SER A 32 -21.39 -11.54 -1.73
N ALA A 33 -20.83 -10.34 -1.69
CA ALA A 33 -21.59 -9.09 -1.71
C ALA A 33 -21.64 -8.46 -3.10
N VAL A 34 -22.67 -7.63 -3.29
CA VAL A 34 -22.98 -6.84 -4.49
C VAL A 34 -21.90 -5.78 -4.81
N PHE A 35 -21.06 -5.45 -3.82
CA PHE A 35 -19.87 -4.61 -3.98
C PHE A 35 -18.63 -5.46 -3.81
N ASP A 36 -17.70 -5.34 -4.76
CA ASP A 36 -16.43 -6.05 -4.68
C ASP A 36 -15.57 -5.43 -3.58
N TYR A 37 -15.58 -6.08 -2.41
CA TYR A 37 -14.78 -5.66 -1.25
C TYR A 37 -13.28 -5.62 -1.57
N SER A 38 -12.84 -6.35 -2.61
CA SER A 38 -11.45 -6.32 -3.08
C SER A 38 -11.02 -4.90 -3.44
N ILE A 39 -11.84 -4.19 -4.23
CA ILE A 39 -11.49 -2.84 -4.73
C ILE A 39 -11.23 -1.87 -3.57
N ILE A 40 -12.10 -1.88 -2.57
CA ILE A 40 -11.99 -0.97 -1.42
C ILE A 40 -10.80 -1.38 -0.54
N ALA A 41 -10.59 -2.68 -0.34
CA ALA A 41 -9.45 -3.19 0.43
C ALA A 41 -8.13 -2.76 -0.20
N HIS A 42 -7.91 -3.08 -1.48
CA HIS A 42 -6.73 -2.69 -2.24
C HIS A 42 -6.53 -1.17 -2.23
N LEU A 43 -7.59 -0.39 -2.44
CA LEU A 43 -7.50 1.07 -2.40
C LEU A 43 -7.03 1.59 -1.03
N ILE A 44 -7.55 1.05 0.08
CA ILE A 44 -7.18 1.49 1.44
C ILE A 44 -5.77 1.02 1.80
N GLU A 45 -5.48 -0.26 1.55
CA GLU A 45 -4.21 -0.90 1.90
C GLU A 45 -3.03 -0.18 1.26
N TYR A 46 -3.09 0.02 -0.04
CA TYR A 46 -2.00 0.62 -0.80
C TYR A 46 -1.94 2.14 -0.67
N PHE A 47 -3.08 2.81 -0.43
CA PHE A 47 -3.08 4.23 -0.05
C PHE A 47 -2.33 4.45 1.28
N VAL A 48 -2.68 3.69 2.31
CA VAL A 48 -2.05 3.81 3.64
C VAL A 48 -0.57 3.43 3.56
N LEU A 49 -0.24 2.35 2.85
CA LEU A 49 1.16 1.94 2.63
C LEU A 49 1.96 3.09 1.98
N ALA A 50 1.44 3.70 0.92
CA ALA A 50 2.10 4.79 0.22
C ALA A 50 2.31 6.03 1.09
N VAL A 51 1.34 6.39 1.94
CA VAL A 51 1.50 7.47 2.92
C VAL A 51 2.61 7.14 3.93
N LEU A 52 2.63 5.91 4.46
CA LEU A 52 3.61 5.48 5.45
C LEU A 52 5.03 5.42 4.87
N ILE A 53 5.19 4.89 3.66
CA ILE A 53 6.47 4.86 2.95
C ILE A 53 6.92 6.30 2.61
N SER A 54 6.02 7.16 2.15
CA SER A 54 6.33 8.57 1.88
C SER A 54 6.82 9.31 3.12
N ARG A 55 6.20 9.03 4.27
CA ARG A 55 6.64 9.52 5.58
C ARG A 55 8.00 8.96 5.99
N ALA A 56 8.20 7.66 5.81
CA ALA A 56 9.44 6.97 6.16
C ALA A 56 10.63 7.52 5.37
N LEU A 57 10.45 7.75 4.07
CA LEU A 57 11.46 8.33 3.19
C LEU A 57 11.61 9.85 3.35
N GLY A 58 10.66 10.51 4.02
CA GLY A 58 10.64 11.97 4.18
C GLY A 58 10.71 12.68 2.84
N ILE A 59 9.80 12.33 1.92
CA ILE A 59 9.88 12.76 0.51
C ILE A 59 9.91 14.29 0.38
N LYS A 60 10.97 14.80 -0.28
CA LYS A 60 11.16 16.22 -0.60
C LYS A 60 11.55 16.43 -2.06
N THR A 61 12.10 15.40 -2.70
CA THR A 61 12.58 15.44 -4.08
C THR A 61 11.78 14.49 -4.98
N LYS A 62 11.85 14.72 -6.31
CA LYS A 62 11.24 13.82 -7.29
C LYS A 62 11.80 12.40 -7.22
N SER A 63 13.10 12.26 -6.96
CA SER A 63 13.75 10.94 -6.83
C SER A 63 13.18 10.14 -5.66
N GLN A 64 12.95 10.78 -4.50
CA GLN A 64 12.35 10.12 -3.35
C GLN A 64 10.87 9.76 -3.59
N LEU A 65 10.14 10.58 -4.36
CA LEU A 65 8.78 10.24 -4.79
C LEU A 65 8.77 8.99 -5.67
N PHE A 66 9.63 8.93 -6.68
CA PHE A 66 9.73 7.73 -7.54
C PHE A 66 10.15 6.51 -6.73
N LEU A 67 11.08 6.66 -5.79
CA LEU A 67 11.47 5.58 -4.90
C LEU A 67 10.28 5.08 -4.06
N ALA A 68 9.48 5.98 -3.47
CA ALA A 68 8.27 5.61 -2.73
C ALA A 68 7.27 4.83 -3.61
N PHE A 69 7.04 5.34 -4.82
CA PHE A 69 6.16 4.72 -5.81
C PHE A 69 6.63 3.30 -6.15
N PHE A 70 7.89 3.14 -6.54
CA PHE A 70 8.44 1.83 -6.93
C PHE A 70 8.48 0.83 -5.77
N ILE A 71 8.76 1.27 -4.54
CA ILE A 71 8.70 0.38 -3.37
C ILE A 71 7.28 -0.16 -3.19
N CYS A 72 6.26 0.70 -3.23
CA CYS A 72 4.88 0.26 -3.06
C CYS A 72 4.39 -0.57 -4.24
N ALA A 73 4.78 -0.22 -5.47
CA ALA A 73 4.38 -0.94 -6.68
C ALA A 73 5.01 -2.33 -6.77
N LEU A 74 6.29 -2.47 -6.41
CA LEU A 74 6.94 -3.78 -6.31
C LEU A 74 6.32 -4.63 -5.20
N TYR A 75 5.94 -4.00 -4.09
CA TYR A 75 5.22 -4.68 -3.01
C TYR A 75 3.85 -5.19 -3.49
N GLY A 76 3.06 -4.35 -4.15
CA GLY A 76 1.76 -4.76 -4.70
C GLY A 76 1.85 -5.85 -5.75
N LEU A 77 2.84 -5.75 -6.64
CA LEU A 77 3.11 -6.82 -7.60
C LEU A 77 3.47 -8.13 -6.89
N SER A 78 4.28 -8.07 -5.81
CA SER A 78 4.64 -9.26 -5.05
C SER A 78 3.44 -9.86 -4.31
N ASP A 79 2.48 -9.04 -3.89
CA ASP A 79 1.28 -9.48 -3.20
C ASP A 79 0.31 -10.18 -4.16
N GLU A 80 0.08 -9.62 -5.36
CA GLU A 80 -0.69 -10.29 -6.43
C GLU A 80 -0.08 -11.64 -6.82
N LEU A 81 1.25 -11.69 -6.95
CA LEU A 81 1.96 -12.94 -7.22
C LEU A 81 1.84 -13.95 -6.06
N HIS A 82 1.76 -13.48 -4.82
CA HIS A 82 1.52 -14.31 -3.65
C HIS A 82 0.07 -14.83 -3.62
N GLN A 83 -0.92 -13.99 -3.94
CA GLN A 83 -2.33 -14.37 -4.00
C GLN A 83 -2.61 -15.47 -5.03
N LEU A 84 -1.84 -15.57 -6.12
CA LEU A 84 -1.89 -16.71 -7.06
C LEU A 84 -1.68 -18.07 -6.38
N ALA A 85 -0.95 -18.12 -5.26
CA ALA A 85 -0.71 -19.34 -4.49
C ALA A 85 -1.79 -19.57 -3.41
N VAL A 86 -2.71 -18.63 -3.19
CA VAL A 86 -3.73 -18.71 -2.15
C VAL A 86 -5.02 -19.34 -2.74
N PRO A 87 -5.57 -20.40 -2.13
CA PRO A 87 -6.78 -21.05 -2.62
C PRO A 87 -7.96 -20.08 -2.73
N TYR A 88 -8.71 -20.21 -3.83
CA TYR A 88 -9.94 -19.45 -4.10
C TYR A 88 -9.76 -17.93 -4.21
N ARG A 89 -8.52 -17.43 -4.25
CA ARG A 89 -8.21 -16.03 -4.57
C ARG A 89 -8.08 -15.85 -6.08
N SER A 90 -8.60 -14.74 -6.58
CA SER A 90 -8.29 -14.22 -7.89
C SER A 90 -7.23 -13.13 -7.74
N SER A 91 -6.03 -13.35 -8.28
CA SER A 91 -5.14 -12.23 -8.61
C SER A 91 -5.58 -11.68 -9.96
N SER A 92 -5.70 -10.38 -10.12
CA SER A 92 -6.07 -9.79 -11.39
C SER A 92 -5.23 -8.58 -11.72
N LEU A 93 -5.07 -8.31 -13.01
CA LEU A 93 -4.46 -7.06 -13.46
C LEU A 93 -5.27 -5.85 -12.98
N GLU A 94 -6.58 -6.02 -12.73
CA GLU A 94 -7.45 -4.96 -12.23
C GLU A 94 -7.09 -4.57 -10.78
N ASP A 95 -6.88 -5.54 -9.90
CA ASP A 95 -6.45 -5.30 -8.51
C ASP A 95 -5.11 -4.57 -8.48
N PHE A 96 -4.13 -4.99 -9.29
CA PHE A 96 -2.86 -4.29 -9.40
C PHE A 96 -2.99 -2.84 -9.90
N LEU A 97 -3.91 -2.58 -10.83
CA LEU A 97 -4.18 -1.21 -11.31
C LEU A 97 -4.82 -0.34 -10.23
N ILE A 98 -5.68 -0.93 -9.40
CA ILE A 98 -6.27 -0.26 -8.23
C ILE A 98 -5.17 0.09 -7.21
N ASP A 99 -4.23 -0.82 -6.96
CA ASP A 99 -3.06 -0.56 -6.10
C ASP A 99 -2.24 0.63 -6.62
N MET A 100 -1.97 0.67 -7.93
CA MET A 100 -1.24 1.77 -8.55
C MET A 100 -1.95 3.11 -8.35
N ALA A 101 -3.28 3.15 -8.53
CA ALA A 101 -4.07 4.34 -8.29
C ALA A 101 -4.02 4.76 -6.81
N ALA A 102 -4.17 3.81 -5.89
CA ALA A 102 -4.08 4.02 -4.45
C ALA A 102 -2.73 4.63 -4.03
N ILE A 103 -1.63 4.09 -4.58
CA ILE A 103 -0.27 4.56 -4.30
C ILE A 103 -0.09 6.00 -4.74
N ILE A 104 -0.53 6.34 -5.96
CA ILE A 104 -0.46 7.72 -6.48
C ILE A 104 -1.23 8.66 -5.56
N LEU A 105 -2.47 8.28 -5.19
CA LEU A 105 -3.30 9.08 -4.29
C LEU A 105 -2.66 9.27 -2.91
N GLY A 106 -2.08 8.21 -2.34
CA GLY A 106 -1.40 8.26 -1.04
C GLY A 106 -0.17 9.16 -1.04
N ILE A 107 0.66 9.08 -2.09
CA ILE A 107 1.82 9.96 -2.27
C ILE A 107 1.38 11.43 -2.39
N VAL A 108 0.39 11.71 -3.24
CA VAL A 108 -0.15 13.08 -3.43
C VAL A 108 -0.71 13.61 -2.12
N PHE A 109 -1.50 12.81 -1.41
CA PHE A 109 -2.05 13.17 -0.11
C PHE A 109 -0.95 13.54 0.89
N TYR A 110 0.09 12.72 1.02
CA TYR A 110 1.22 13.00 1.91
C TYR A 110 1.90 14.33 1.55
N GLN A 111 2.13 14.60 0.27
CA GLN A 111 2.74 15.86 -0.17
C GLN A 111 1.88 17.09 0.14
N LEU A 112 0.55 17.00 0.00
CA LEU A 112 -0.37 18.07 0.34
C LEU A 112 -0.33 18.36 1.84
N MET A 113 -0.36 17.32 2.67
CA MET A 113 -0.26 17.44 4.14
C MET A 113 1.07 18.05 4.57
N ALA A 114 2.19 17.60 3.98
CA ALA A 114 3.51 18.13 4.28
C ALA A 114 3.63 19.63 3.94
N LYS A 115 3.00 20.08 2.84
CA LYS A 115 2.95 21.50 2.47
C LYS A 115 2.14 22.35 3.45
N LEU A 116 1.00 21.83 3.93
CA LEU A 116 0.13 22.53 4.88
C LEU A 116 0.81 22.74 6.24
N GLN A 117 1.67 21.83 6.67
CA GLN A 117 2.41 21.93 7.94
C GLN A 117 3.60 22.90 7.90
N THR A 118 4.04 23.30 6.70
CA THR A 118 5.15 24.24 6.50
C THR A 118 4.70 25.69 6.29
N ARG A 119 3.39 25.95 6.29
CA ARG A 119 2.80 27.29 6.29
C ARG A 119 2.47 27.70 7.73
#